data_AF-A0AAV9GPD3-F1
#
_entry.id   AF-A0AAV9GPD3-F1
#
_cell.length_a   1.000
_cell.length_b   1.000
_cell.length_c   1.000
_cell.angle_alpha   90.00
_cell.angle_beta   90.00
_cell.angle_gamma   90.00
#
_symmetry.space_group_name_H-M   'P 1'
#
loop_
_entity.id
_entity.type
_entity.pdbx_description
1 polymer ?
#
loop_
_entity_poly.entity_id
_entity_poly.type
_entity_poly.pdbx_seq_one_letter_code
_entity_poly.pdbx_strand_id
1 'polypeptide(L)'
;MSTNFEYRSKIAAALLGRPGDFPAYFRLYDELFNFGTGGHIIEFGISPPRVPGRQPTDHDMILTAAQLLKTNTNLTPEAAGRALLKQLPPGRSQGEIDFVLNLAVQAMYMVDANIRGSDGSFYATGKSWNQGEAFVDFVARCFPQVSAERQEHIAMVIEERKALKAWKLRDRLNISFKGTDNLANHLLFDPRNRVVYVFHHAAYLKAHLDLWSERPAAKDAGISSALEHGTLSPRLLAETLHSLQSILFCYDDDRSMTMLQQLVKRHSFDHSSCIHEGYKMFQSTADSFPYTYWGERLAVLHGLMNNRPPRTNLGRWVRWRASESNSFLIAMLALAISIVVGILSLGLSGLQVWIAWQAWKFPVDGRA
;
A
#
# COMPACT_ATOMS: atom_id res chain seq x y z
N MET A 1 -18.06 29.47 -13.69
CA MET A 1 -16.95 28.91 -12.88
C MET A 1 -17.21 29.03 -11.37
N SER A 2 -17.73 30.16 -10.86
CA SER A 2 -18.02 30.36 -9.42
C SER A 2 -18.97 29.32 -8.79
N THR A 3 -19.99 28.86 -9.52
CA THR A 3 -21.05 27.99 -8.97
C THR A 3 -20.59 26.56 -8.71
N ASN A 4 -19.74 25.99 -9.57
CA ASN A 4 -19.22 24.63 -9.40
C ASN A 4 -18.21 24.55 -8.24
N PHE A 5 -17.34 25.57 -8.10
CA PHE A 5 -16.40 25.64 -6.99
C PHE A 5 -17.11 25.81 -5.65
N GLU A 6 -18.09 26.73 -5.56
CA GLU A 6 -18.87 26.92 -4.34
C GLU A 6 -19.62 25.65 -3.94
N TYR A 7 -20.15 24.93 -4.93
CA TYR A 7 -20.84 23.66 -4.73
C TYR A 7 -19.92 22.55 -4.21
N ARG A 8 -18.78 22.33 -4.85
CA ARG A 8 -17.75 21.39 -4.39
C ARG A 8 -17.24 21.77 -3.01
N SER A 9 -17.06 23.05 -2.74
CA SER A 9 -16.65 23.53 -1.42
C SER A 9 -17.68 23.19 -0.32
N LYS A 10 -18.99 23.22 -0.63
CA LYS A 10 -20.04 22.78 0.31
C LYS A 10 -20.00 21.29 0.55
N ILE A 11 -19.83 20.48 -0.50
CA ILE A 11 -19.67 19.02 -0.38
C ILE A 11 -18.43 18.68 0.46
N ALA A 12 -17.30 19.33 0.19
CA ALA A 12 -16.07 19.14 0.96
C ALA A 12 -16.25 19.53 2.43
N ALA A 13 -16.93 20.64 2.72
CA ALA A 13 -17.24 21.02 4.09
C ALA A 13 -18.11 19.97 4.82
N ALA A 14 -19.08 19.38 4.11
CA ALA A 14 -19.97 18.38 4.68
C ALA A 14 -19.29 17.01 4.89
N LEU A 15 -18.50 16.55 3.92
CA LEU A 15 -17.92 15.20 3.92
C LEU A 15 -16.50 15.14 4.51
N LEU A 16 -15.69 16.17 4.28
CA LEU A 16 -14.29 16.26 4.72
C LEU A 16 -14.11 17.19 5.92
N GLY A 17 -15.19 17.85 6.35
CA GLY A 17 -15.21 18.76 7.49
C GLY A 17 -14.52 20.11 7.25
N ARG A 18 -14.03 20.39 6.03
CA ARG A 18 -13.54 21.72 5.66
C ARG A 18 -13.82 22.07 4.19
N PRO A 19 -14.08 23.35 3.87
CA PRO A 19 -14.13 23.81 2.49
C PRO A 19 -12.74 23.74 1.85
N GLY A 20 -12.69 23.57 0.54
CA GLY A 20 -11.43 23.57 -0.21
C GLY A 20 -11.53 22.91 -1.57
N ASP A 21 -10.43 22.99 -2.32
CA ASP A 21 -10.28 22.25 -3.55
C ASP A 21 -9.59 20.91 -3.27
N PHE A 22 -10.24 19.82 -3.69
CA PHE A 22 -9.72 18.47 -3.55
C PHE A 22 -9.80 17.75 -4.91
N PRO A 23 -8.93 18.08 -5.88
CA PRO A 23 -9.10 17.64 -7.26
C PRO A 23 -9.12 16.11 -7.44
N ALA A 24 -8.27 15.38 -6.69
CA ALA A 24 -8.22 13.92 -6.74
C ALA A 24 -9.48 13.30 -6.11
N TYR A 25 -9.92 13.83 -4.97
CA TYR A 25 -11.16 13.43 -4.31
C TYR A 25 -12.37 13.66 -5.22
N PHE A 26 -12.52 14.86 -5.79
CA PHE A 26 -13.66 15.20 -6.62
C PHE A 26 -13.67 14.46 -7.95
N ARG A 27 -12.50 14.06 -8.47
CA ARG A 27 -12.44 13.14 -9.61
C ARG A 27 -13.07 11.80 -9.27
N LEU A 28 -12.67 11.19 -8.14
CA LEU A 28 -13.28 9.95 -7.67
C LEU A 28 -14.78 10.14 -7.39
N TYR A 29 -15.15 11.20 -6.70
CA TYR A 29 -16.54 11.51 -6.38
C TYR A 29 -17.41 11.64 -7.64
N ASP A 30 -16.91 12.38 -8.65
CA ASP A 30 -17.59 12.53 -9.94
C ASP A 30 -17.64 11.20 -10.71
N GLU A 31 -16.57 10.40 -10.68
CA GLU A 31 -16.56 9.05 -11.28
C GLU A 31 -17.65 8.17 -10.65
N LEU A 32 -17.66 8.07 -9.32
CA LEU A 32 -18.65 7.32 -8.55
C LEU A 32 -20.10 7.75 -8.86
N PHE A 33 -20.30 9.05 -9.09
CA PHE A 33 -21.59 9.63 -9.45
C PHE A 33 -21.99 9.35 -10.90
N ASN A 34 -21.04 9.47 -11.84
CA ASN A 34 -21.29 9.41 -13.29
C ASN A 34 -21.38 7.98 -13.85
N PHE A 35 -20.98 6.95 -13.11
CA PHE A 35 -21.11 5.54 -13.56
C PHE A 35 -22.56 5.07 -13.82
N GLY A 36 -23.57 5.92 -13.58
CA GLY A 36 -24.92 5.75 -14.11
C GLY A 36 -25.10 6.00 -15.63
N THR A 37 -24.13 6.58 -16.35
CA THR A 37 -24.34 7.04 -17.75
C THR A 37 -23.28 6.67 -18.80
N GLY A 38 -22.18 5.98 -18.48
CA GLY A 38 -21.36 5.34 -19.52
C GLY A 38 -19.87 5.19 -19.23
N GLY A 39 -19.34 4.01 -19.60
CA GLY A 39 -17.98 3.84 -20.15
C GLY A 39 -16.74 4.04 -19.28
N HIS A 40 -16.16 2.92 -18.85
CA HIS A 40 -14.73 2.69 -18.55
C HIS A 40 -14.06 3.42 -17.38
N ILE A 41 -13.81 2.69 -16.28
CA ILE A 41 -12.45 2.43 -15.79
C ILE A 41 -12.37 0.97 -15.32
N ILE A 42 -11.49 0.18 -15.94
CA ILE A 42 -11.04 -1.11 -15.43
C ILE A 42 -9.94 -0.82 -14.43
N GLU A 43 -10.06 -1.28 -13.18
CA GLU A 43 -9.05 -2.13 -12.54
C GLU A 43 -9.47 -2.54 -11.11
N PHE A 44 -9.62 -3.85 -10.94
CA PHE A 44 -10.04 -4.59 -9.74
C PHE A 44 -11.53 -4.50 -9.38
N GLY A 45 -12.37 -4.85 -10.36
CA GLY A 45 -13.44 -5.84 -10.18
C GLY A 45 -14.45 -5.62 -9.06
N ILE A 46 -15.17 -4.49 -9.06
CA ILE A 46 -16.59 -4.45 -8.72
C ILE A 46 -17.25 -3.41 -9.65
N SER A 47 -17.96 -3.88 -10.66
CA SER A 47 -18.99 -3.06 -11.29
C SER A 47 -20.27 -3.21 -10.44
N PRO A 48 -20.91 -2.13 -9.94
CA PRO A 48 -22.29 -2.25 -9.52
C PRO A 48 -23.14 -2.68 -10.74
N PRO A 49 -24.20 -3.49 -10.55
CA PRO A 49 -25.03 -3.93 -11.67
C PRO A 49 -25.56 -2.71 -12.43
N ARG A 50 -25.32 -2.66 -13.74
CA ARG A 50 -25.97 -1.70 -14.64
C ARG A 50 -27.47 -1.90 -14.53
N VAL A 51 -28.19 -0.90 -14.01
CA VAL A 51 -29.65 -0.86 -14.06
C VAL A 51 -30.02 0.19 -15.13
N PRO A 52 -30.49 -0.22 -16.32
CA PRO A 52 -30.97 0.71 -17.34
C PRO A 52 -32.14 1.54 -16.80
N GLY A 53 -32.15 2.86 -17.03
CA GLY A 53 -33.28 3.74 -16.68
C GLY A 53 -33.24 4.39 -15.28
N ARG A 54 -32.10 4.39 -14.60
CA ARG A 54 -31.95 5.00 -13.28
C ARG A 54 -32.00 6.53 -13.34
N GLN A 55 -32.80 7.16 -12.48
CA GLN A 55 -32.74 8.61 -12.31
C GLN A 55 -31.36 9.00 -11.74
N PRO A 56 -30.80 10.18 -12.09
CA PRO A 56 -29.57 10.66 -11.48
C PRO A 56 -29.72 10.67 -9.96
N THR A 57 -28.80 10.03 -9.25
CA THR A 57 -28.67 10.21 -7.81
C THR A 57 -28.41 11.68 -7.55
N ASP A 58 -29.08 12.31 -6.59
CA ASP A 58 -28.75 13.69 -6.23
C ASP A 58 -27.65 13.68 -5.15
N HIS A 59 -26.73 14.64 -5.21
CA HIS A 59 -25.70 14.81 -4.20
C HIS A 59 -26.32 15.01 -2.80
N ASP A 60 -27.48 15.65 -2.72
CA ASP A 60 -28.23 15.82 -1.47
C ASP A 60 -28.61 14.47 -0.84
N MET A 61 -28.84 13.43 -1.65
CA MET A 61 -29.09 12.07 -1.15
C MET A 61 -27.83 11.48 -0.51
N ILE A 62 -26.66 11.71 -1.13
CA ILE A 62 -25.37 11.26 -0.60
C ILE A 62 -25.07 11.97 0.72
N LEU A 63 -25.31 13.28 0.79
CA LEU A 63 -25.13 14.06 2.03
C LEU A 63 -26.09 13.62 3.14
N THR A 64 -27.34 13.30 2.79
CA THR A 64 -28.33 12.78 3.74
C THR A 64 -27.92 11.41 4.28
N ALA A 65 -27.48 10.51 3.40
CA ALA A 65 -26.96 9.20 3.78
C ALA A 65 -25.69 9.30 4.63
N ALA A 66 -24.78 10.21 4.28
CA ALA A 66 -23.58 10.50 5.04
C ALA A 66 -23.90 10.97 6.47
N GLN A 67 -24.84 11.90 6.60
CA GLN A 67 -25.30 12.40 7.90
C GLN A 67 -26.00 11.33 8.73
N LEU A 68 -26.79 10.45 8.10
CA LEU A 68 -27.42 9.30 8.75
C LEU A 68 -26.38 8.35 9.35
N LEU A 69 -25.36 7.98 8.58
CA LEU A 69 -24.29 7.07 9.04
C LEU A 69 -23.43 7.68 10.14
N LYS A 70 -23.15 8.99 10.05
CA LYS A 70 -22.43 9.75 11.09
C LYS A 70 -23.17 9.76 12.42
N THR A 71 -24.49 9.91 12.39
CA THR A 71 -25.32 9.99 13.61
C THR A 71 -25.71 8.63 14.18
N ASN A 72 -25.64 7.56 13.38
CA ASN A 72 -26.09 6.23 13.77
C ASN A 72 -25.11 5.13 13.30
N THR A 73 -23.98 5.03 13.99
CA THR A 73 -22.89 4.10 13.65
C THR A 73 -23.21 2.63 13.91
N ASN A 74 -24.28 2.34 14.67
CA ASN A 74 -24.72 0.98 15.01
C ASN A 74 -25.76 0.39 14.03
N LEU A 75 -26.14 1.13 12.98
CA LEU A 75 -27.09 0.60 11.99
C LEU A 75 -26.47 -0.54 11.19
N THR A 76 -27.29 -1.50 10.80
CA THR A 76 -26.97 -2.49 9.76
C THR A 76 -27.31 -1.92 8.38
N PRO A 77 -26.85 -2.52 7.25
CA PRO A 77 -27.19 -2.02 5.91
C PRO A 77 -28.70 -1.90 5.70
N GLU A 78 -29.45 -2.90 6.14
CA GLU A 78 -30.92 -2.93 6.01
C GLU A 78 -31.61 -1.89 6.89
N ALA A 79 -31.12 -1.67 8.10
CA ALA A 79 -31.66 -0.64 8.99
C ALA A 79 -31.34 0.77 8.46
N ALA A 80 -30.12 0.99 7.96
CA ALA A 80 -29.71 2.22 7.31
C ALA A 80 -30.52 2.48 6.04
N GLY A 81 -30.75 1.46 5.21
CA GLY A 81 -31.58 1.59 4.01
C GLY A 81 -33.02 1.98 4.33
N ARG A 82 -33.64 1.33 5.32
CA ARG A 82 -34.98 1.69 5.79
C ARG A 82 -35.04 3.09 6.40
N ALA A 83 -34.01 3.51 7.14
CA ALA A 83 -33.96 4.85 7.71
C ALA A 83 -33.78 5.92 6.62
N LEU A 84 -32.93 5.67 5.63
CA LEU A 84 -32.71 6.56 4.51
C LEU A 84 -33.96 6.71 3.63
N LEU A 85 -34.67 5.61 3.37
CA LEU A 85 -35.93 5.64 2.61
C LEU A 85 -36.99 6.53 3.27
N LYS A 86 -37.01 6.63 4.60
CA LYS A 86 -37.93 7.53 5.34
C LYS A 86 -37.56 9.01 5.21
N GLN A 87 -36.30 9.32 4.93
CA GLN A 87 -35.80 10.69 4.82
C GLN A 87 -35.83 11.21 3.37
N LEU A 88 -35.91 10.31 2.39
CA LEU A 88 -35.89 10.64 0.96
C LEU A 88 -37.31 10.72 0.37
N PRO A 89 -37.48 11.43 -0.77
CA PRO A 89 -38.77 11.49 -1.47
C PRO A 89 -39.32 10.11 -1.83
N PRO A 90 -40.66 9.92 -1.82
CA PRO A 90 -41.29 8.64 -2.14
C PRO A 90 -41.03 8.22 -3.59
N GLY A 91 -41.08 6.91 -3.85
CA GLY A 91 -40.92 6.31 -5.19
C GLY A 91 -39.53 5.77 -5.50
N ARG A 92 -38.62 5.69 -4.52
CA ARG A 92 -37.27 5.13 -4.68
C ARG A 92 -37.26 3.62 -4.53
N SER A 93 -36.48 2.95 -5.37
CA SER A 93 -36.25 1.51 -5.29
C SER A 93 -35.21 1.16 -4.20
N GLN A 94 -35.30 -0.05 -3.64
CA GLN A 94 -34.30 -0.51 -2.66
C GLN A 94 -32.88 -0.49 -3.25
N GLY A 95 -32.72 -0.85 -4.53
CA GLY A 95 -31.41 -0.82 -5.19
C GLY A 95 -30.80 0.58 -5.25
N GLU A 96 -31.60 1.64 -5.47
CA GLU A 96 -31.14 3.05 -5.42
C GLU A 96 -30.67 3.44 -4.03
N ILE A 97 -31.39 3.02 -3.00
CA ILE A 97 -31.03 3.28 -1.59
C ILE A 97 -29.69 2.60 -1.25
N ASP A 98 -29.54 1.33 -1.61
CA ASP A 98 -28.29 0.58 -1.38
C ASP A 98 -27.11 1.23 -2.12
N PHE A 99 -27.35 1.71 -3.34
CA PHE A 99 -26.33 2.43 -4.12
C PHE A 99 -25.93 3.76 -3.47
N VAL A 100 -26.90 4.57 -3.05
CA VAL A 100 -26.63 5.85 -2.35
C VAL A 100 -25.88 5.62 -1.05
N LEU A 101 -26.24 4.59 -0.28
CA LEU A 101 -25.52 4.23 0.95
C LEU A 101 -24.07 3.86 0.67
N ASN A 102 -23.81 3.01 -0.32
CA ASN A 102 -22.45 2.64 -0.70
C ASN A 102 -21.64 3.86 -1.15
N LEU A 103 -22.23 4.73 -1.95
CA LEU A 103 -21.61 5.99 -2.37
C LEU A 103 -21.26 6.88 -1.18
N ALA A 104 -22.16 7.02 -0.21
CA ALA A 104 -21.91 7.81 0.99
C ALA A 104 -20.76 7.23 1.82
N VAL A 105 -20.71 5.91 2.01
CA VAL A 105 -19.61 5.23 2.71
C VAL A 105 -18.27 5.48 2.00
N GLN A 106 -18.23 5.30 0.69
CA GLN A 106 -17.00 5.47 -0.09
C GLN A 106 -16.57 6.95 -0.13
N ALA A 107 -17.50 7.88 -0.31
CA ALA A 107 -17.20 9.31 -0.35
C ALA A 107 -16.76 9.87 1.02
N MET A 108 -17.27 9.35 2.14
CA MET A 108 -16.92 9.81 3.48
C MET A 108 -15.67 9.15 4.04
N TYR A 109 -15.52 7.83 3.87
CA TYR A 109 -14.54 7.03 4.57
C TYR A 109 -13.51 6.39 3.65
N MET A 110 -13.67 6.54 2.33
CA MET A 110 -12.77 5.95 1.32
C MET A 110 -12.64 4.43 1.46
N VAL A 111 -13.74 3.76 1.81
CA VAL A 111 -13.82 2.31 1.88
C VAL A 111 -14.93 1.84 0.95
N ASP A 112 -14.66 0.81 0.17
CA ASP A 112 -15.67 0.19 -0.69
C ASP A 112 -16.49 -0.83 0.12
N ALA A 113 -17.80 -0.56 0.25
CA ALA A 113 -18.76 -1.40 0.98
C ALA A 113 -19.43 -2.47 0.12
N ASN A 114 -19.21 -2.48 -1.21
CA ASN A 114 -19.89 -3.37 -2.16
C ASN A 114 -18.96 -4.42 -2.76
N ILE A 115 -17.89 -4.80 -2.05
CA ILE A 115 -16.96 -5.81 -2.54
C ILE A 115 -17.61 -7.20 -2.54
N ARG A 116 -18.19 -7.58 -3.70
CA ARG A 116 -18.69 -8.92 -3.94
C ARG A 116 -17.49 -9.83 -4.15
N GLY A 117 -17.35 -10.85 -3.30
CA GLY A 117 -16.22 -11.79 -3.29
C GLY A 117 -16.11 -12.73 -4.51
N SER A 118 -16.47 -12.30 -5.72
CA SER A 118 -16.47 -13.17 -6.92
C SER A 118 -15.23 -13.05 -7.82
N ASP A 119 -14.37 -12.04 -7.65
CA ASP A 119 -13.34 -11.77 -8.67
C ASP A 119 -11.95 -12.22 -8.23
N GLY A 120 -11.78 -13.52 -7.94
CA GLY A 120 -10.54 -14.32 -8.07
C GLY A 120 -9.21 -13.82 -7.49
N SER A 121 -9.19 -12.66 -6.84
CA SER A 121 -8.07 -12.01 -6.21
C SER A 121 -8.18 -12.27 -4.73
N PHE A 122 -7.50 -13.33 -4.30
CA PHE A 122 -7.29 -13.68 -2.89
C PHE A 122 -6.67 -12.55 -2.05
N TYR A 123 -6.28 -11.43 -2.68
CA TYR A 123 -5.55 -10.32 -2.06
C TYR A 123 -6.41 -9.10 -1.78
N ALA A 124 -7.60 -8.95 -2.40
CA ALA A 124 -8.49 -7.82 -2.06
C ALA A 124 -8.97 -7.97 -0.61
N THR A 125 -8.45 -7.14 0.30
CA THR A 125 -8.86 -7.16 1.71
C THR A 125 -10.16 -6.44 1.97
N GLY A 126 -10.67 -5.71 0.98
CA GLY A 126 -11.93 -5.02 1.15
C GLY A 126 -13.07 -6.05 1.20
N LYS A 127 -13.92 -5.89 2.19
CA LYS A 127 -15.00 -6.81 2.49
C LYS A 127 -16.32 -6.07 2.26
N SER A 128 -17.37 -6.75 1.84
CA SER A 128 -18.71 -6.14 1.81
C SER A 128 -19.19 -5.79 3.22
N TRP A 129 -20.01 -4.75 3.33
CA TRP A 129 -20.78 -4.48 4.54
C TRP A 129 -21.91 -5.51 4.65
N ASN A 130 -21.82 -6.40 5.63
CA ASN A 130 -22.70 -7.58 5.71
C ASN A 130 -24.08 -7.21 6.29
N GLN A 131 -25.13 -7.92 5.88
CA GLN A 131 -26.53 -7.62 6.26
C GLN A 131 -26.79 -7.52 7.77
N GLY A 132 -26.10 -8.32 8.59
CA GLY A 132 -26.23 -8.33 10.04
C GLY A 132 -25.14 -7.55 10.79
N GLU A 133 -24.25 -6.85 10.09
CA GLU A 133 -23.10 -6.18 10.68
C GLU A 133 -23.38 -4.69 10.90
N ALA A 134 -23.04 -4.18 12.08
CA ALA A 134 -23.14 -2.75 12.35
C ALA A 134 -22.12 -1.96 11.51
N PHE A 135 -22.46 -0.73 11.13
CA PHE A 135 -21.56 0.10 10.32
C PHE A 135 -20.18 0.30 10.98
N VAL A 136 -20.15 0.51 12.30
CA VAL A 136 -18.91 0.60 13.07
C VAL A 136 -18.04 -0.67 12.97
N ASP A 137 -18.67 -1.85 13.04
CA ASP A 137 -17.97 -3.13 12.97
C ASP A 137 -17.42 -3.37 11.56
N PHE A 138 -18.17 -2.97 10.53
CA PHE A 138 -17.73 -2.99 9.14
C PHE A 138 -16.44 -2.18 8.95
N VAL A 139 -16.46 -0.90 9.37
CA VAL A 139 -15.29 -0.03 9.24
C VAL A 139 -14.13 -0.58 10.09
N ALA A 140 -14.39 -1.05 11.31
CA ALA A 140 -13.37 -1.66 12.16
C ALA A 140 -12.71 -2.89 11.51
N ARG A 141 -13.50 -3.73 10.85
CA ARG A 141 -13.04 -4.93 10.16
C ARG A 141 -12.21 -4.62 8.91
N CYS A 142 -12.40 -3.46 8.28
CA CYS A 142 -11.54 -2.98 7.19
C CYS A 142 -10.14 -2.55 7.65
N PHE A 143 -9.99 -2.22 8.94
CA PHE A 143 -8.75 -1.70 9.53
C PHE A 143 -8.34 -2.51 10.77
N PRO A 144 -7.92 -3.78 10.59
CA PRO A 144 -7.50 -4.62 11.70
C PRO A 144 -6.28 -4.02 12.39
N GLN A 145 -6.30 -4.03 13.72
CA GLN A 145 -5.18 -3.59 14.54
C GLN A 145 -4.14 -4.70 14.70
N VAL A 146 -2.87 -4.31 14.81
CA VAL A 146 -1.75 -5.18 15.17
C VAL A 146 -2.00 -5.76 16.57
N SER A 147 -1.77 -7.07 16.75
CA SER A 147 -1.89 -7.69 18.06
C SER A 147 -0.71 -7.30 18.96
N ALA A 148 -0.94 -7.26 20.28
CA ALA A 148 0.10 -6.91 21.25
C ALA A 148 1.39 -7.75 21.08
N GLU A 149 1.25 -9.04 20.76
CA GLU A 149 2.35 -9.97 20.53
C GLU A 149 3.25 -9.58 19.34
N ARG A 150 2.70 -8.89 18.33
CA ARG A 150 3.44 -8.51 17.12
C ARG A 150 3.99 -7.09 17.20
N GLN A 151 3.59 -6.30 18.19
CA GLN A 151 3.94 -4.88 18.28
C GLN A 151 5.45 -4.63 18.35
N GLU A 152 6.19 -5.49 19.04
CA GLU A 152 7.66 -5.41 19.13
C GLU A 152 8.34 -5.66 17.78
N HIS A 153 7.90 -6.70 17.05
CA HIS A 153 8.39 -6.96 15.70
C HIS A 153 8.08 -5.80 14.75
N ILE A 154 6.88 -5.22 14.86
CA ILE A 154 6.52 -4.02 14.08
C ILE A 154 7.44 -2.84 14.42
N ALA A 155 7.73 -2.59 15.70
CA ALA A 155 8.63 -1.51 16.11
C ALA A 155 10.01 -1.66 15.44
N MET A 156 10.59 -2.87 15.46
CA MET A 156 11.85 -3.17 14.76
C MET A 156 11.76 -2.90 13.24
N VAL A 157 10.68 -3.32 12.58
CA VAL A 157 10.46 -3.04 11.15
C VAL A 157 10.43 -1.53 10.87
N ILE A 158 9.80 -0.75 11.76
CA ILE A 158 9.71 0.71 11.62
C ILE A 158 11.05 1.41 11.88
N GLU A 159 11.90 0.87 12.76
CA GLU A 159 13.29 1.34 12.90
C GLU A 159 14.08 1.13 11.61
N GLU A 160 13.87 -0.01 10.94
CA GLU A 160 14.48 -0.35 9.66
C GLU A 160 13.76 0.20 8.43
N ARG A 161 12.80 1.13 8.59
CA ARG A 161 11.98 1.72 7.51
C ARG A 161 12.78 2.26 6.33
N LYS A 162 14.05 2.63 6.52
CA LYS A 162 14.95 3.06 5.43
C LYS A 162 15.13 1.98 4.35
N ALA A 163 14.90 0.71 4.66
CA ALA A 163 14.93 -0.39 3.69
C ALA A 163 13.70 -0.41 2.77
N LEU A 164 12.58 0.18 3.21
CA LEU A 164 11.28 0.18 2.55
C LEU A 164 11.04 1.34 1.57
N LYS A 165 12.05 2.20 1.36
CA LYS A 165 11.97 3.29 0.37
C LYS A 165 11.51 2.74 -0.99
N ALA A 166 10.59 3.44 -1.64
CA ALA A 166 9.92 3.00 -2.87
C ALA A 166 10.91 2.61 -3.98
N TRP A 167 11.97 3.41 -4.17
CA TRP A 167 13.00 3.10 -5.15
C TRP A 167 13.76 1.80 -4.83
N LYS A 168 13.96 1.45 -3.55
CA LYS A 168 14.58 0.18 -3.16
C LYS A 168 13.67 -0.98 -3.47
N LEU A 169 12.38 -0.88 -3.16
CA LEU A 169 11.40 -1.92 -3.47
C LEU A 169 11.31 -2.14 -5.00
N ARG A 170 11.25 -1.07 -5.79
CA ARG A 170 11.30 -1.14 -7.26
C ARG A 170 12.59 -1.77 -7.76
N ASP A 171 13.74 -1.19 -7.43
CA ASP A 171 15.02 -1.59 -8.02
C ASP A 171 15.47 -2.97 -7.52
N ARG A 172 15.16 -3.32 -6.26
CA ARG A 172 15.67 -4.54 -5.62
C ARG A 172 14.72 -5.72 -5.70
N LEU A 173 13.41 -5.50 -5.70
CA LEU A 173 12.38 -6.55 -5.72
C LEU A 173 11.52 -6.56 -6.99
N ASN A 174 11.68 -5.57 -7.87
CA ASN A 174 10.83 -5.38 -9.05
C ASN A 174 9.35 -5.18 -8.65
N ILE A 175 9.13 -4.43 -7.57
CA ILE A 175 7.81 -4.06 -7.10
C ILE A 175 7.40 -2.73 -7.75
N SER A 176 6.20 -2.68 -8.33
CA SER A 176 5.58 -1.46 -8.83
C SER A 176 4.58 -0.90 -7.80
N PHE A 177 4.24 0.37 -7.95
CA PHE A 177 3.29 1.07 -7.07
C PHE A 177 2.08 1.51 -7.86
N LYS A 178 0.91 1.30 -7.30
CA LYS A 178 -0.36 1.66 -7.92
C LYS A 178 -1.25 2.41 -6.94
N GLY A 179 -1.89 3.47 -7.41
CA GLY A 179 -2.86 4.22 -6.62
C GLY A 179 -4.08 3.37 -6.29
N THR A 180 -4.67 3.57 -5.11
CA THR A 180 -5.99 3.02 -4.79
C THR A 180 -6.86 4.07 -4.11
N ASP A 181 -8.13 4.08 -4.49
CA ASP A 181 -9.20 4.90 -3.89
C ASP A 181 -9.81 4.23 -2.65
N ASN A 182 -9.52 2.96 -2.42
CA ASN A 182 -9.95 2.24 -1.23
C ASN A 182 -8.82 2.23 -0.20
N LEU A 183 -9.00 3.00 0.87
CA LEU A 183 -8.07 3.11 1.99
C LEU A 183 -7.74 1.75 2.62
N ALA A 184 -8.71 0.82 2.63
CA ALA A 184 -8.49 -0.53 3.14
C ALA A 184 -7.46 -1.33 2.33
N ASN A 185 -7.11 -0.89 1.12
CA ASN A 185 -6.08 -1.50 0.27
C ASN A 185 -4.70 -0.84 0.41
N HIS A 186 -4.54 0.17 1.27
CA HIS A 186 -3.24 0.83 1.47
C HIS A 186 -2.15 -0.16 1.93
N LEU A 187 -0.99 -0.16 1.26
CA LEU A 187 0.14 -1.09 1.44
C LEU A 187 -0.18 -2.56 1.19
N LEU A 188 -1.32 -2.87 0.56
CA LEU A 188 -1.61 -4.23 0.15
C LEU A 188 -0.64 -4.65 -0.95
N PHE A 189 0.04 -5.79 -0.74
CA PHE A 189 0.96 -6.35 -1.72
C PHE A 189 0.27 -7.46 -2.53
N ASP A 190 0.23 -7.30 -3.85
CA ASP A 190 -0.16 -8.34 -4.80
C ASP A 190 1.10 -9.07 -5.31
N PRO A 191 1.35 -10.31 -4.85
CA PRO A 191 2.53 -11.07 -5.26
C PRO A 191 2.47 -11.53 -6.72
N ARG A 192 1.27 -11.65 -7.33
CA ARG A 192 1.13 -12.09 -8.72
C ARG A 192 1.65 -11.03 -9.67
N ASN A 193 1.20 -9.79 -9.46
CA ASN A 193 1.58 -8.66 -10.31
C ASN A 193 2.79 -7.89 -9.76
N ARG A 194 3.26 -8.23 -8.55
CA ARG A 194 4.29 -7.50 -7.80
C ARG A 194 3.96 -6.02 -7.63
N VAL A 195 2.70 -5.73 -7.33
CA VAL A 195 2.19 -4.38 -7.14
C VAL A 195 1.97 -4.14 -5.66
N VAL A 196 2.35 -2.97 -5.15
CA VAL A 196 1.86 -2.46 -3.87
C VAL A 196 0.84 -1.37 -4.15
N TYR A 197 -0.37 -1.55 -3.59
CA TYR A 197 -1.40 -0.54 -3.63
C TYR A 197 -1.12 0.54 -2.60
N VAL A 198 -1.20 1.80 -3.01
CA VAL A 198 -0.90 2.95 -2.18
C VAL A 198 -2.11 3.88 -2.24
N PHE A 199 -2.78 4.03 -1.12
CA PHE A 199 -3.80 5.06 -0.97
C PHE A 199 -3.16 6.43 -1.15
N HIS A 200 -3.62 7.20 -2.15
CA HIS A 200 -2.94 8.41 -2.61
C HIS A 200 -3.70 9.70 -2.32
N HIS A 201 -4.93 9.68 -1.78
CA HIS A 201 -5.70 10.90 -1.51
C HIS A 201 -5.16 11.64 -0.27
N ALA A 202 -3.95 12.20 -0.38
CA ALA A 202 -3.28 12.88 0.72
C ALA A 202 -4.02 14.13 1.19
N ALA A 203 -4.69 14.87 0.29
CA ALA A 203 -5.52 16.02 0.66
C ALA A 203 -6.70 15.61 1.56
N TYR A 204 -7.32 14.47 1.26
CA TYR A 204 -8.36 13.85 2.09
C TYR A 204 -7.81 13.48 3.48
N LEU A 205 -6.66 12.79 3.54
CA LEU A 205 -6.04 12.43 4.83
C LEU A 205 -5.74 13.66 5.69
N LYS A 206 -5.18 14.71 5.09
CA LYS A 206 -4.87 15.97 5.77
C LYS A 206 -6.14 16.65 6.28
N ALA A 207 -7.19 16.74 5.46
CA ALA A 207 -8.46 17.33 5.87
C ALA A 207 -9.06 16.63 7.09
N HIS A 208 -9.06 15.29 7.08
CA HIS A 208 -9.58 14.51 8.19
C HIS A 208 -8.68 14.58 9.45
N LEU A 209 -7.37 14.74 9.29
CA LEU A 209 -6.45 15.01 10.40
C LEU A 209 -6.63 16.41 11.00
N ASP A 210 -6.95 17.41 10.17
CA ASP A 210 -7.19 18.77 10.65
C ASP A 210 -8.41 18.83 11.59
N LEU A 211 -9.43 18.00 11.39
CA LEU A 211 -10.56 17.84 12.32
C LEU A 211 -10.15 17.41 13.73
N TRP A 212 -9.00 16.76 13.85
CA TRP A 212 -8.43 16.34 15.13
C TRP A 212 -7.47 17.36 15.74
N SER A 213 -7.06 18.39 15.00
CA SER A 213 -6.07 19.37 15.47
C SER A 213 -6.56 20.19 16.67
N GLU A 214 -7.87 20.37 16.81
CA GLU A 214 -8.48 21.02 17.97
C GLU A 214 -8.59 20.10 19.20
N ARG A 215 -8.23 18.80 19.05
CA ARG A 215 -8.47 17.74 20.05
C ARG A 215 -7.25 16.84 20.23
N PRO A 216 -6.08 17.37 20.63
CA PRO A 216 -4.84 16.60 20.75
C PRO A 216 -4.95 15.42 21.73
N ALA A 217 -5.82 15.52 22.74
CA ALA A 217 -6.10 14.43 23.69
C ALA A 217 -6.74 13.18 23.02
N ALA A 218 -7.29 13.31 21.82
CA ALA A 218 -7.94 12.24 21.07
C ALA A 218 -7.00 11.56 20.04
N LYS A 219 -5.67 11.72 20.15
CA LYS A 219 -4.68 11.12 19.23
C LYS A 219 -4.79 9.59 19.09
N ASP A 220 -5.33 8.94 20.13
CA ASP A 220 -5.54 7.49 20.21
C ASP A 220 -7.03 7.10 20.08
N ALA A 221 -7.88 8.01 19.59
CA ALA A 221 -9.29 7.71 19.35
C ALA A 221 -9.42 6.51 18.40
N GLY A 222 -10.10 5.47 18.87
CA GLY A 222 -10.44 4.29 18.09
C GLY A 222 -11.47 4.60 16.99
N ILE A 223 -11.76 3.59 16.17
CA ILE A 223 -12.67 3.73 15.02
C ILE A 223 -14.07 4.16 15.45
N SER A 224 -14.62 3.56 16.51
CA SER A 224 -15.96 3.88 17.00
C SER A 224 -16.14 5.37 17.33
N SER A 225 -15.25 5.92 18.18
CA SER A 225 -15.29 7.34 18.54
C SER A 225 -14.99 8.26 17.35
N ALA A 226 -14.15 7.84 16.41
CA ALA A 226 -13.88 8.63 15.21
C ALA A 226 -15.11 8.76 14.29
N LEU A 227 -15.89 7.68 14.14
CA LEU A 227 -17.08 7.65 13.29
C LEU A 227 -18.18 8.58 13.79
N GLU A 228 -18.33 8.74 15.11
CA GLU A 228 -19.26 9.72 15.71
C GLU A 228 -18.95 11.16 15.26
N HIS A 229 -17.69 11.42 14.93
CA HIS A 229 -17.24 12.71 14.40
C HIS A 229 -17.30 12.80 12.88
N GLY A 230 -17.70 11.73 12.20
CA GLY A 230 -17.75 11.63 10.73
C GLY A 230 -16.36 11.53 10.11
N THR A 231 -15.39 10.94 10.82
CA THR A 231 -14.02 10.79 10.35
C THR A 231 -13.46 9.41 10.73
N LEU A 232 -12.23 9.14 10.34
CA LEU A 232 -11.49 7.94 10.72
C LEU A 232 -10.53 8.23 11.87
N SER A 233 -10.04 7.16 12.50
CA SER A 233 -9.08 7.26 13.61
C SER A 233 -7.87 8.14 13.20
N PRO A 234 -7.48 9.12 14.03
CA PRO A 234 -6.34 9.99 13.72
C PRO A 234 -5.05 9.18 13.55
N ARG A 235 -4.90 8.09 14.31
CA ARG A 235 -3.78 7.15 14.18
C ARG A 235 -3.75 6.48 12.81
N LEU A 236 -4.88 5.95 12.33
CA LEU A 236 -5.00 5.34 11.00
C LEU A 236 -4.65 6.33 9.87
N LEU A 237 -5.19 7.55 9.96
CA LEU A 237 -4.93 8.60 8.97
C LEU A 237 -3.46 9.00 8.95
N ALA A 238 -2.87 9.21 10.14
CA ALA A 238 -1.47 9.58 10.27
C ALA A 238 -0.53 8.45 9.83
N GLU A 239 -0.83 7.19 10.16
CA GLU A 239 -0.03 6.05 9.69
C GLU A 239 -0.05 5.93 8.16
N THR A 240 -1.22 6.13 7.52
CA THR A 240 -1.38 6.13 6.06
C THR A 240 -0.53 7.23 5.41
N LEU A 241 -0.58 8.44 5.98
CA LEU A 241 0.18 9.56 5.45
C LEU A 241 1.68 9.36 5.70
N HIS A 242 2.06 8.84 6.87
CA HIS A 242 3.45 8.56 7.25
C HIS A 242 4.10 7.46 6.39
N SER A 243 3.40 6.35 6.15
CA SER A 243 3.90 5.31 5.26
C SER A 243 4.06 5.83 3.82
N LEU A 244 3.14 6.68 3.35
CA LEU A 244 3.22 7.31 2.03
C LEU A 244 4.42 8.28 1.94
N GLN A 245 4.50 9.28 2.81
CA GLN A 245 5.40 10.44 2.66
C GLN A 245 6.73 10.34 3.42
N SER A 246 6.86 9.42 4.38
CA SER A 246 8.07 9.27 5.22
C SER A 246 8.70 7.88 5.15
N ILE A 247 8.00 6.87 4.62
CA ILE A 247 8.56 5.53 4.44
C ILE A 247 8.79 5.22 2.95
N LEU A 248 7.71 5.11 2.17
CA LEU A 248 7.79 4.77 0.75
C LEU A 248 8.41 5.92 -0.05
N PHE A 249 7.76 7.07 -0.04
CA PHE A 249 8.18 8.25 -0.79
C PHE A 249 8.75 9.30 0.15
N CYS A 250 9.78 8.92 0.89
CA CYS A 250 10.42 9.78 1.89
C CYS A 250 10.84 11.13 1.28
N TYR A 251 10.37 12.22 1.87
CA TYR A 251 10.63 13.58 1.37
C TYR A 251 12.11 13.97 1.34
N ASP A 252 12.95 13.31 2.15
CA ASP A 252 14.41 13.49 2.20
C ASP A 252 15.18 12.71 1.12
N ASP A 253 14.48 11.97 0.26
CA ASP A 253 15.06 11.06 -0.72
C ASP A 253 14.64 11.43 -2.14
N ASP A 254 15.56 12.04 -2.89
CA ASP A 254 15.31 12.53 -4.25
C ASP A 254 14.80 11.44 -5.20
N ARG A 255 15.27 10.19 -5.05
CA ARG A 255 14.85 9.08 -5.93
C ARG A 255 13.41 8.70 -5.69
N SER A 256 13.03 8.54 -4.42
CA SER A 256 11.66 8.30 -4.00
C SER A 256 10.75 9.46 -4.40
N MET A 257 11.17 10.71 -4.20
CA MET A 257 10.37 11.88 -4.59
C MET A 257 10.21 12.01 -6.11
N THR A 258 11.24 11.73 -6.88
CA THR A 258 11.15 11.68 -8.35
C THR A 258 10.13 10.62 -8.80
N MET A 259 10.12 9.46 -8.15
CA MET A 259 9.11 8.43 -8.42
C MET A 259 7.70 8.90 -8.08
N LEU A 260 7.49 9.54 -6.93
CA LEU A 260 6.19 10.05 -6.55
C LEU A 260 5.68 11.11 -7.53
N GLN A 261 6.55 12.04 -7.95
CA GLN A 261 6.21 13.03 -8.97
C GLN A 261 5.82 12.38 -10.31
N GLN A 262 6.47 11.27 -10.69
CA GLN A 262 6.07 10.50 -11.87
C GLN A 262 4.70 9.85 -11.69
N LEU A 263 4.39 9.32 -10.51
CA LEU A 263 3.07 8.76 -10.18
C LEU A 263 1.98 9.83 -10.22
N VAL A 264 2.23 11.03 -9.70
CA VAL A 264 1.31 12.18 -9.79
C VAL A 264 1.09 12.59 -11.25
N LYS A 265 2.15 12.65 -12.06
CA LYS A 265 2.04 13.06 -13.47
C LYS A 265 1.37 12.01 -14.37
N ARG A 266 1.61 10.72 -14.14
CA ARG A 266 1.22 9.63 -15.07
C ARG A 266 0.07 8.77 -14.59
N HIS A 267 -0.12 8.65 -13.28
CA HIS A 267 -1.02 7.66 -12.66
C HIS A 267 -2.02 8.32 -11.71
N SER A 268 -2.29 9.61 -11.89
CA SER A 268 -3.37 10.33 -11.19
C SER A 268 -3.28 10.35 -9.67
N PHE A 269 -2.08 10.16 -9.09
CA PHE A 269 -1.90 10.38 -7.66
C PHE A 269 -2.26 11.82 -7.30
N ASP A 270 -2.77 12.02 -6.10
CA ASP A 270 -3.06 13.35 -5.58
C ASP A 270 -1.77 14.16 -5.51
N HIS A 271 -1.77 15.36 -6.07
CA HIS A 271 -0.63 16.27 -6.00
C HIS A 271 -0.23 16.58 -4.55
N SER A 272 -1.19 16.59 -3.63
CA SER A 272 -0.95 16.80 -2.20
C SER A 272 -0.06 15.72 -1.58
N SER A 273 0.11 14.58 -2.25
CA SER A 273 1.06 13.53 -1.84
C SER A 273 2.50 14.04 -1.83
N CYS A 274 2.86 14.96 -2.73
CA CYS A 274 4.19 15.56 -2.81
C CYS A 274 4.44 16.64 -1.74
N ILE A 275 3.38 17.14 -1.09
CA ILE A 275 3.46 18.25 -0.14
C ILE A 275 3.56 17.65 1.27
N HIS A 276 4.76 17.68 1.84
CA HIS A 276 4.99 17.24 3.21
C HIS A 276 4.78 18.39 4.20
N GLU A 277 3.75 18.30 5.03
CA GLU A 277 3.42 19.29 6.07
C GLU A 277 3.73 18.77 7.49
N GLY A 278 4.26 17.54 7.58
CA GLY A 278 4.48 16.83 8.83
C GLY A 278 3.20 16.37 9.52
N TYR A 279 3.37 15.57 10.58
CA TYR A 279 2.27 14.98 11.35
C TYR A 279 2.09 15.76 12.65
N LYS A 280 1.61 17.01 12.58
CA LYS A 280 1.63 17.95 13.72
C LYS A 280 1.12 17.36 15.05
N MET A 281 0.06 16.55 15.00
CA MET A 281 -0.53 15.85 16.15
C MET A 281 0.41 14.80 16.80
N PHE A 282 1.40 14.30 16.05
CA PHE A 282 2.28 13.19 16.43
C PHE A 282 3.79 13.56 16.39
N GLN A 283 4.13 14.86 16.34
CA GLN A 283 5.50 15.35 16.26
C GLN A 283 6.24 15.42 17.62
N SER A 284 5.59 15.08 18.74
CA SER A 284 6.25 15.11 20.05
C SER A 284 7.38 14.09 20.12
N THR A 285 8.60 14.53 20.39
CA THR A 285 9.82 13.70 20.53
C THR A 285 9.74 12.67 21.66
N ALA A 286 8.76 12.78 22.56
CA ALA A 286 8.53 11.83 23.65
C ALA A 286 7.60 10.66 23.25
N ASP A 287 6.78 10.83 22.22
CA ASP A 287 5.89 9.78 21.74
C ASP A 287 6.60 9.02 20.62
N SER A 288 6.95 7.76 20.85
CA SER A 288 7.17 6.86 19.73
C SER A 288 5.90 6.89 18.85
N PHE A 289 6.05 6.78 17.53
CA PHE A 289 4.91 6.69 16.61
C PHE A 289 4.61 5.21 16.38
N PRO A 290 3.90 4.50 17.29
CA PRO A 290 3.61 3.09 17.10
C PRO A 290 2.69 2.94 15.89
N TYR A 291 3.01 1.95 15.08
CA TYR A 291 2.14 1.50 14.01
C TYR A 291 1.15 0.48 14.57
N THR A 292 -0.13 0.83 14.52
CA THR A 292 -1.27 0.03 14.99
C THR A 292 -2.04 -0.58 13.83
N TYR A 293 -2.08 0.04 12.66
CA TYR A 293 -2.92 -0.40 11.53
C TYR A 293 -2.12 -0.97 10.38
N TRP A 294 -1.06 -0.28 9.95
CA TRP A 294 -0.30 -0.66 8.76
C TRP A 294 1.00 -1.43 9.04
N GLY A 295 1.29 -1.66 10.32
CA GLY A 295 2.49 -2.37 10.78
C GLY A 295 2.68 -3.72 10.09
N GLU A 296 1.66 -4.59 10.12
CA GLU A 296 1.72 -5.91 9.47
C GLU A 296 2.03 -5.84 7.98
N ARG A 297 1.43 -4.87 7.25
CA ARG A 297 1.65 -4.73 5.81
C ARG A 297 3.07 -4.24 5.52
N LEU A 298 3.60 -3.34 6.33
CA LEU A 298 5.00 -2.92 6.25
C LEU A 298 5.95 -4.08 6.59
N ALA A 299 5.61 -4.91 7.58
CA ALA A 299 6.36 -6.10 7.93
C ALA A 299 6.41 -7.12 6.78
N VAL A 300 5.32 -7.28 6.01
CA VAL A 300 5.34 -8.10 4.79
C VAL A 300 6.35 -7.55 3.78
N LEU A 301 6.33 -6.24 3.50
CA LEU A 301 7.28 -5.62 2.57
C LEU A 301 8.74 -5.72 3.06
N HIS A 302 8.95 -5.60 4.37
CA HIS A 302 10.24 -5.75 5.01
C HIS A 302 10.76 -7.18 4.94
N GLY A 303 9.89 -8.16 5.18
CA GLY A 303 10.18 -9.58 4.99
C GLY A 303 10.60 -9.90 3.56
N LEU A 304 9.98 -9.29 2.54
CA LEU A 304 10.41 -9.44 1.14
C LEU A 304 11.80 -8.84 0.88
N MET A 305 12.13 -7.75 1.55
CA MET A 305 13.44 -7.12 1.47
C MET A 305 14.54 -7.98 2.11
N ASN A 306 14.25 -8.62 3.23
CA ASN A 306 15.19 -9.50 3.94
C ASN A 306 15.37 -10.85 3.24
N ASN A 307 14.30 -11.43 2.71
CA ASN A 307 14.32 -12.73 2.03
C ASN A 307 14.69 -12.65 0.53
N ARG A 308 15.42 -11.60 0.12
CA ARG A 308 15.70 -11.32 -1.29
C ARG A 308 16.36 -12.52 -1.99
N PRO A 309 15.79 -13.05 -3.09
CA PRO A 309 16.49 -14.03 -3.93
C PRO A 309 17.70 -13.36 -4.60
N PRO A 310 18.82 -14.07 -4.78
CA PRO A 310 20.06 -13.46 -5.25
C PRO A 310 19.90 -13.07 -6.72
N ARG A 311 20.08 -11.79 -7.02
CA ARG A 311 19.92 -11.26 -8.39
C ARG A 311 21.09 -11.57 -9.30
N THR A 312 22.27 -11.82 -8.75
CA THR A 312 23.47 -12.15 -9.52
C THR A 312 23.63 -13.66 -9.60
N ASN A 313 24.07 -14.16 -10.76
CA ASN A 313 24.47 -15.56 -10.92
C ASN A 313 25.49 -15.97 -9.85
N LEU A 314 26.37 -15.04 -9.45
CA LEU A 314 27.31 -15.21 -8.35
C LEU A 314 26.62 -15.38 -6.99
N GLY A 315 25.59 -14.59 -6.67
CA GLY A 315 24.84 -14.74 -5.42
C GLY A 315 24.00 -16.03 -5.39
N ARG A 316 23.55 -16.49 -6.56
CA ARG A 316 22.88 -17.79 -6.73
C ARG A 316 23.88 -18.93 -6.52
N TRP A 317 25.11 -18.77 -7.02
CA TRP A 317 26.24 -19.66 -6.78
C TRP A 317 26.70 -19.70 -5.32
N VAL A 318 26.77 -18.56 -4.62
CA VAL A 318 27.13 -18.51 -3.19
C VAL A 318 26.05 -19.15 -2.31
N ARG A 319 24.76 -18.98 -2.64
CA ARG A 319 23.68 -19.68 -1.93
C ARG A 319 23.66 -21.18 -2.23
N TRP A 320 23.97 -21.56 -3.47
CA TRP A 320 24.21 -22.96 -3.82
C TRP A 320 25.40 -23.56 -3.03
N ARG A 321 26.44 -22.76 -2.75
CA ARG A 321 27.62 -23.11 -1.94
C ARG A 321 27.30 -23.26 -0.44
N ALA A 322 26.31 -22.54 0.07
CA ALA A 322 25.95 -22.52 1.50
C ALA A 322 24.91 -23.59 1.91
N SER A 323 24.39 -24.38 0.96
CA SER A 323 23.44 -25.46 1.25
C SER A 323 24.18 -26.72 1.71
N GLU A 324 23.85 -27.24 2.90
CA GLU A 324 24.48 -28.42 3.53
C GLU A 324 24.49 -29.66 2.63
N SER A 325 23.49 -29.78 1.75
CA SER A 325 23.33 -30.89 0.79
C SER A 325 24.41 -30.91 -0.32
N ASN A 326 25.19 -29.85 -0.51
CA ASN A 326 26.16 -29.73 -1.61
C ASN A 326 27.63 -29.86 -1.17
N SER A 327 27.89 -30.08 0.13
CA SER A 327 29.24 -30.27 0.69
C SER A 327 30.02 -31.40 -0.02
N PHE A 328 29.33 -32.49 -0.40
CA PHE A 328 29.91 -33.62 -1.13
C PHE A 328 30.42 -33.26 -2.53
N LEU A 329 29.66 -32.46 -3.29
CA LEU A 329 30.07 -32.01 -4.64
C LEU A 329 31.31 -31.11 -4.59
N ILE A 330 31.45 -30.32 -3.54
CA ILE A 330 32.61 -29.45 -3.33
C ILE A 330 33.85 -30.27 -3.03
N ALA A 331 33.74 -31.28 -2.17
CA ALA A 331 34.84 -32.20 -1.89
C ALA A 331 35.30 -32.92 -3.16
N MET A 332 34.35 -33.37 -3.99
CA MET A 332 34.65 -34.01 -5.28
C MET A 332 35.35 -33.06 -6.26
N LEU A 333 34.89 -31.80 -6.37
CA LEU A 333 35.51 -30.81 -7.25
C LEU A 333 36.91 -30.41 -6.77
N ALA A 334 37.09 -30.22 -5.46
CA ALA A 334 38.40 -29.92 -4.87
C ALA A 334 39.39 -31.07 -5.11
N LEU A 335 38.94 -32.31 -4.98
CA LEU A 335 39.73 -33.50 -5.29
C LEU A 335 40.13 -33.53 -6.77
N ALA A 336 39.19 -33.27 -7.68
CA ALA A 336 39.46 -33.23 -9.12
C ALA A 336 40.50 -32.16 -9.49
N ILE A 337 40.37 -30.96 -8.93
CA ILE A 337 41.36 -29.88 -9.12
C ILE A 337 42.73 -30.29 -8.58
N SER A 338 42.78 -30.91 -7.40
CA SER A 338 44.03 -31.37 -6.80
C SER A 338 44.73 -32.43 -7.66
N ILE A 339 43.98 -33.36 -8.26
CA ILE A 339 44.50 -34.35 -9.21
C ILE A 339 45.10 -33.66 -10.45
N VAL A 340 44.38 -32.71 -11.04
CA VAL A 340 44.86 -31.98 -12.22
C VAL A 340 46.13 -31.21 -11.92
N VAL A 341 46.19 -30.50 -10.79
CA VAL A 341 47.39 -29.79 -10.34
C VAL A 341 48.55 -30.75 -10.09
N GLY A 342 48.27 -31.93 -9.52
CA GLY A 342 49.26 -32.98 -9.33
C GLY A 342 49.86 -33.47 -10.64
N ILE A 343 49.03 -33.73 -11.65
CA ILE A 343 49.48 -34.16 -12.99
C ILE A 343 50.32 -33.06 -13.66
N LEU A 344 49.88 -31.81 -13.59
CA LEU A 344 50.64 -30.68 -14.15
C LEU A 344 52.00 -30.51 -13.47
N SER A 345 52.05 -30.67 -12.15
CA SER A 345 53.29 -30.59 -11.38
C SER A 345 54.26 -31.71 -11.74
N LEU A 346 53.77 -32.94 -11.91
CA LEU A 346 54.58 -34.07 -12.41
C LEU A 346 55.14 -33.81 -13.80
N GLY A 347 54.32 -33.24 -14.71
CA GLY A 347 54.76 -32.86 -16.05
C GLY A 347 55.86 -31.79 -16.04
N LEU A 348 55.71 -30.76 -15.21
CA LEU A 348 56.73 -29.72 -15.03
C LEU A 348 58.04 -30.29 -14.46
N SER A 349 57.96 -31.16 -13.46
CA SER A 349 59.14 -31.85 -12.92
C SER A 349 59.84 -32.71 -13.97
N GLY A 350 59.09 -33.45 -14.79
CA GLY A 350 59.65 -34.23 -15.90
C GLY A 350 60.36 -33.36 -16.94
N LEU A 351 59.75 -32.21 -17.29
CA LEU A 351 60.35 -31.24 -18.20
C LEU A 351 61.64 -30.64 -17.61
N GLN A 352 61.63 -30.28 -16.33
CA GLN A 352 62.81 -29.76 -15.63
C GLN A 352 63.96 -30.76 -15.63
N VAL A 353 63.68 -32.04 -15.32
CA VAL A 353 64.68 -33.11 -15.36
C VAL A 353 65.22 -33.30 -16.77
N TRP A 354 64.37 -33.24 -17.80
CA TRP A 354 64.79 -33.34 -19.19
C TRP A 354 65.68 -32.16 -19.61
N ILE A 355 65.32 -30.92 -19.26
CA ILE A 355 66.14 -29.73 -19.53
C ILE A 355 67.49 -29.84 -18.82
N ALA A 356 67.52 -30.26 -17.55
CA ALA A 356 68.76 -30.45 -16.80
C ALA A 356 69.64 -31.55 -17.43
N TRP A 357 69.03 -32.64 -17.91
CA TRP A 357 69.75 -33.69 -18.63
C TRP A 357 70.33 -33.21 -19.96
N GLN A 358 69.56 -32.43 -20.74
CA GLN A 358 70.04 -31.82 -21.98
C GLN A 358 71.19 -30.84 -21.72
N ALA A 359 71.07 -30.01 -20.68
CA ALA A 359 72.13 -29.07 -20.28
C ALA A 359 73.41 -29.79 -19.83
N TRP A 360 73.29 -30.95 -19.18
CA TRP A 360 74.45 -31.79 -18.82
C TRP A 360 75.08 -32.48 -20.04
N LYS A 361 74.27 -32.92 -21.00
CA LYS A 361 74.74 -33.68 -22.18
C LYS A 361 75.29 -32.81 -23.30
N PHE A 362 74.78 -31.59 -23.44
CA PHE A 362 75.24 -30.58 -24.39
C PHE A 362 75.53 -29.28 -23.65
N PRO A 363 76.61 -29.24 -22.84
CA PRO A 363 77.02 -27.99 -22.22
C PRO A 363 77.34 -26.99 -23.33
N VAL A 364 76.67 -25.83 -23.30
CA VAL A 364 76.98 -24.75 -24.22
C VAL A 364 78.33 -24.18 -23.80
N ASP A 365 79.37 -24.36 -24.63
CA ASP A 365 80.66 -23.72 -24.44
C ASP A 365 80.49 -22.20 -24.55
N GLY A 366 80.21 -21.57 -23.41
CA GLY A 366 80.30 -20.12 -23.26
C GLY A 366 81.76 -19.70 -23.27
N ARG A 367 82.29 -19.35 -24.46
CA ARG A 367 83.42 -18.43 -24.54
C ARG A 367 82.94 -17.05 -24.07
N ALA A 368 83.58 -16.57 -23.00
CA ALA A 368 83.51 -15.20 -22.52
C ALA A 368 84.05 -14.21 -23.57
#